data_AF-A0A932LEX9-F1
#
_entry.id   AF-A0A932LEX9-F1
#
_cell.length_a   1.000
_cell.length_b   1.000
_cell.length_c   1.000
_cell.angle_alpha   90.00
_cell.angle_beta   90.00
_cell.angle_gamma   90.00
#
_symmetry.space_group_name_H-M   'P 1'
#
loop_
_entity.id
_entity.type
_entity.pdbx_description
1 polymer ?
#
loop_
_entity_poly.entity_id
_entity_poly.type
_entity_poly.pdbx_seq_one_letter_code
_entity_poly.pdbx_strand_id
1 'polypeptide(L)' 'MSTTHVYRGYVFTISYQPEEPAYSVQFADIPEVITSGDTLAEAFANACEALDSHLESLQKLGLPIPDPKHRVVVQTA' A
#
# COMPACT_ATOMS: atom_id res chain seq x y z
N MET A 1 -15.39 -2.42 4.83
CA MET A 1 -15.24 -1.15 4.09
C MET A 1 -13.82 -1.10 3.53
N SER A 2 -13.65 -0.63 2.30
CA SER A 2 -12.32 -0.46 1.70
C SER A 2 -12.15 0.92 1.06
N THR A 3 -10.91 1.39 0.98
CA THR A 3 -10.51 2.65 0.35
C THR A 3 -9.25 2.43 -0.47
N THR A 4 -9.14 3.09 -1.61
CA THR A 4 -7.98 2.98 -2.52
C THR A 4 -7.16 4.27 -2.47
N HIS A 5 -5.84 4.11 -2.40
CA HIS A 5 -4.88 5.20 -2.19
C HIS A 5 -3.72 5.08 -3.17
N VAL A 6 -2.99 6.19 -3.36
CA VAL A 6 -1.80 6.25 -4.19
C VAL A 6 -0.67 6.93 -3.43
N TYR A 7 0.50 6.30 -3.37
CA TYR A 7 1.72 6.88 -2.81
C TYR A 7 2.92 6.50 -3.69
N ARG A 8 3.76 7.50 -4.03
CA ARG A 8 4.91 7.35 -4.96
C ARG A 8 4.56 6.68 -6.31
N GLY A 9 3.30 6.81 -6.75
CA GLY A 9 2.79 6.18 -7.97
C GLY A 9 2.23 4.76 -7.78
N TYR A 10 2.46 4.12 -6.63
CA TYR A 10 1.95 2.78 -6.33
C TYR A 10 0.56 2.86 -5.73
N VAL A 11 -0.34 1.99 -6.21
CA VAL A 11 -1.71 1.88 -5.72
C VAL A 11 -1.78 0.82 -4.63
N PHE A 12 -2.47 1.16 -3.54
CA PHE A 12 -2.80 0.22 -2.48
C PHE A 12 -4.24 0.38 -1.99
N THR A 13 -4.79 -0.70 -1.44
CA THR A 13 -6.12 -0.72 -0.86
C THR A 13 -6.01 -0.95 0.64
N ILE A 14 -6.76 -0.18 1.42
CA ILE A 14 -6.94 -0.41 2.86
C ILE A 14 -8.34 -1.00 3.07
N SER A 15 -8.44 -2.15 3.73
CA SER A 15 -9.70 -2.83 4.04
C SER A 15 -9.79 -3.17 5.52
N TYR A 16 -10.94 -2.88 6.14
CA TYR A 16 -11.20 -3.29 7.52
C TYR A 16 -11.55 -4.78 7.58
N GLN A 17 -10.83 -5.54 8.40
CA GLN A 17 -11.04 -6.96 8.67
C GLN A 17 -11.81 -7.14 9.98
N PRO A 18 -13.04 -7.67 9.98
CA PRO A 18 -13.85 -7.78 11.20
C PRO A 18 -13.49 -9.00 12.07
N GLU A 19 -12.92 -10.06 11.49
CA GLU A 19 -12.51 -11.26 12.23
C GLU A 19 -11.26 -11.01 13.07
N GLU A 20 -10.33 -10.21 12.54
CA GLU A 20 -9.15 -9.71 13.20
C GLU A 20 -9.19 -8.17 13.12
N PRO A 21 -9.78 -7.48 14.11
CA PRO A 21 -10.17 -6.07 14.01
C PRO A 21 -8.99 -5.14 13.75
N ALA A 22 -8.72 -4.91 12.47
CA ALA A 22 -7.62 -4.08 11.97
C ALA A 22 -7.92 -3.58 10.54
N TYR A 23 -7.24 -2.52 10.15
CA TYR A 23 -7.19 -2.04 8.78
C TYR A 23 -5.98 -2.66 8.08
N SER A 24 -6.21 -3.63 7.20
CA SER A 24 -5.14 -4.29 6.43
C SER A 24 -4.87 -3.54 5.12
N VAL A 25 -3.61 -3.50 4.73
CA VAL A 25 -3.11 -2.83 3.51
C VAL A 25 -2.63 -3.87 2.51
N GLN A 26 -2.96 -3.64 1.24
CA GLN A 26 -2.44 -4.46 0.14
C GLN A 26 -2.07 -3.60 -1.07
N PHE A 27 -0.81 -3.67 -1.49
CA PHE A 27 -0.30 -3.02 -2.69
C PHE A 27 -0.59 -3.87 -3.94
N ALA A 28 -1.13 -3.25 -4.99
CA ALA A 28 -1.49 -3.94 -6.22
C ALA A 28 -0.26 -4.41 -7.03
N ASP A 29 0.77 -3.57 -7.07
CA ASP A 29 2.01 -3.82 -7.82
C ASP A 29 3.10 -4.51 -6.99
N ILE A 30 2.98 -4.49 -5.66
CA ILE A 30 3.98 -5.02 -4.72
C ILE A 30 3.28 -5.85 -3.62
N PRO A 31 2.75 -7.05 -3.95
CA PRO A 31 1.97 -7.86 -2.99
C PRO A 31 2.77 -8.34 -1.77
N GLU A 32 4.10 -8.28 -1.83
CA GLU A 32 5.03 -8.63 -0.74
C GLU A 32 5.05 -7.58 0.38
N VAL A 33 4.63 -6.33 0.10
CA VAL A 33 4.51 -5.30 1.14
C VAL A 33 3.14 -5.45 1.80
N ILE A 34 3.17 -6.02 3.01
CA ILE A 34 1.99 -6.28 3.84
C ILE A 34 2.13 -5.49 5.13
N THR A 35 1.07 -4.76 5.48
CA THR A 35 1.02 -3.94 6.69
C THR A 35 -0.43 -3.73 7.14
N SER A 36 -0.61 -3.24 8.36
CA SER A 36 -1.92 -2.97 8.96
C SER A 36 -1.82 -1.85 10.00
N GLY A 37 -2.97 -1.35 10.45
CA GLY A 37 -3.08 -0.45 11.59
C GLY A 37 -4.45 -0.56 12.27
N ASP A 38 -4.57 -0.04 13.48
CA ASP A 38 -5.81 0.01 14.26
C ASP A 38 -6.77 1.07 13.72
N THR A 39 -6.24 2.08 13.03
CA THR A 39 -7.02 3.13 12.37
C THR A 39 -6.69 3.24 10.89
N LEU A 40 -7.61 3.83 10.11
CA LEU A 40 -7.37 4.12 8.69
C LEU A 40 -6.13 5.00 8.48
N ALA A 41 -5.94 6.00 9.36
CA ALA A 41 -4.80 6.92 9.29
C ALA A 41 -3.47 6.22 9.58
N GLU A 42 -3.46 5.35 10.60
CA GLU A 42 -2.29 4.54 10.94
C GLU A 42 -1.96 3.54 9.83
N ALA A 43 -2.95 2.82 9.30
CA ALA A 43 -2.74 1.89 8.20
C ALA A 43 -2.18 2.61 6.95
N PHE A 44 -2.63 3.83 6.67
CA PHE A 44 -2.06 4.66 5.60
C PHE A 44 -0.60 5.06 5.89
N ALA A 45 -0.28 5.52 7.10
CA ALA A 45 1.08 5.87 7.47
C ALA A 45 2.02 4.66 7.37
N ASN A 46 1.59 3.51 7.90
CA ASN A 46 2.34 2.26 7.85
C ASN A 46 2.52 1.76 6.41
N ALA A 47 1.54 1.98 5.52
CA ALA A 47 1.68 1.69 4.09
C ALA A 47 2.81 2.49 3.44
N CYS A 48 2.87 3.79 3.72
CA CYS A 48 3.90 4.67 3.19
C CYS A 48 5.30 4.27 3.69
N GLU A 49 5.44 4.06 5.00
CA GLU A 49 6.72 3.66 5.61
C GLU A 49 7.20 2.29 5.12
N ALA A 50 6.29 1.32 5.00
CA ALA A 50 6.62 -0.02 4.51
C ALA A 50 7.05 0.00 3.04
N LEU A 51 6.37 0.81 2.20
CA LEU A 51 6.77 0.99 0.81
C LEU A 51 8.16 1.63 0.71
N ASP A 52 8.40 2.72 1.45
CA ASP A 52 9.69 3.41 1.44
C ASP A 52 10.82 2.47 1.88
N SER A 53 10.59 1.71 2.95
CA SER A 53 11.56 0.71 3.46
C SER A 53 11.83 -0.42 2.46
N HIS A 54 10.80 -0.89 1.75
CA HIS A 54 10.95 -1.94 0.74
C HIS A 54 11.75 -1.45 -0.46
N LEU A 55 11.41 -0.28 -1.00
CA LEU A 55 12.11 0.32 -2.13
C LEU A 55 13.58 0.62 -1.80
N GLU A 56 13.86 1.11 -0.58
CA GLU A 56 15.22 1.31 -0.10
C GLU A 56 15.99 -0.02 -0.01
N SER A 57 15.35 -1.08 0.49
CA SER A 57 15.96 -2.41 0.58
C SER A 57 16.29 -2.99 -0.79
N LEU A 58 15.37 -2.91 -1.77
CA LEU A 58 15.62 -3.34 -3.14
C LEU A 58 16.81 -2.60 -3.76
N GLN A 59 16.87 -1.28 -3.55
CA GLN A 59 18.00 -0.48 -4.02
C GLN A 59 19.33 -0.91 -3.39
N LYS A 60 19.37 -1.08 -2.06
CA LYS A 60 20.57 -1.52 -1.32
C LYS A 60 21.04 -2.92 -1.75
N LEU A 61 20.12 -3.79 -2.11
CA LEU A 61 20.40 -5.15 -2.57
C LEU A 61 20.71 -5.24 -4.07
N GLY A 62 20.60 -4.13 -4.83
CA GLY A 62 20.78 -4.13 -6.29
C GLY A 62 19.67 -4.90 -7.03
N LEU A 63 18.50 -5.06 -6.41
CA LEU A 63 17.35 -5.73 -6.99
C LEU A 63 16.52 -4.74 -7.83
N PRO A 64 15.83 -5.22 -8.87
CA PRO A 64 14.97 -4.38 -9.69
C PRO A 64 13.81 -3.83 -8.85
N ILE A 65 13.51 -2.53 -9.02
CA ILE A 65 12.34 -1.89 -8.44
C ILE A 65 11.13 -2.16 -9.34
N PRO A 66 10.02 -2.71 -8.83
CA PRO A 66 8.80 -2.92 -9.62
C PRO A 66 8.24 -1.58 -10.11
N ASP A 67 7.94 -1.44 -11.40
CA ASP A 67 7.25 -0.24 -11.90
C ASP A 67 5.78 -0.21 -11.43
N PRO A 68 5.23 0.96 -11.09
CA PRO A 68 3.80 1.11 -10.81
C PRO A 68 2.99 0.93 -12.10
N LYS A 69 2.13 -0.10 -12.16
CA LYS A 69 1.31 -0.42 -13.35
C LYS A 69 -0.16 -0.08 -13.13
N HIS A 70 -0.59 0.07 -11.87
CA HIS A 70 -1.96 0.43 -11.54
C HIS A 70 -2.11 1.94 -11.36
N ARG A 71 -3.30 2.46 -11.66
CA ARG A 71 -3.66 3.87 -11.46
C ARG A 71 -5.10 3.99 -10.99
N VAL A 72 -5.35 5.00 -10.17
CA VAL A 72 -6.71 5.38 -9.77
C VAL A 72 -7.29 6.32 -10.82
N VAL A 73 -8.49 6.00 -11.31
CA VAL A 73 -9.23 6.83 -12.27
C VAL A 73 -10.42 7.45 -11.56
N VAL A 74 -10.51 8.77 -11.59
CA VAL A 74 -11.69 9.50 -11.10
C VAL A 74 -12.66 9.67 -12.25
N GLN A 75 -13.87 9.13 -12.12
CA GLN A 75 -14.93 9.31 -13.10
C GLN A 75 -15.83 10.47 -12.66
N THR A 76 -15.80 11.57 -13.40
CA THR A 76 -16.71 12.71 -13.20
C THR A 76 -17.99 12.46 -14.01
N ALA A 77 -19.15 12.55 -13.36
CA ALA A 77 -20.48 12.48 -13.98
C ALA A 77 -20.87 13.80 -14.65
#